data_AF-A0A7W0REP3-F1
#
_entry.id   AF-A0A7W0REP3-F1
#
_cell.length_a   1.000
_cell.length_b   1.000
_cell.length_c   1.000
_cell.angle_alpha   90.00
_cell.angle_beta   90.00
_cell.angle_gamma   90.00
#
_symmetry.space_group_name_H-M   'P 1'
#
loop_
_entity.id
_entity.type
_entity.pdbx_description
1 polymer ?
#
loop_
_entity_poly.entity_id
_entity_poly.type
_entity_poly.pdbx_seq_one_letter_code
_entity_poly.pdbx_strand_id
1 'polypeptide(L)'
;MREQHRKPKRLGTTAYTVLGLLALRDWTTYELATQMERGVSRMWSAAPSMVYEEPKHLVAHGYAEVRRARTGRRPKAVYSITPAGRRALAEWLQQPGAPPALQCEALL
;
A
#
# COMPACT_ATOMS: atom_id res chain seq x y z
N MET A 1 -21.15 10.85 -26.82
CA MET A 1 -20.42 11.31 -25.63
C MET A 1 -19.79 10.08 -24.99
N ARG A 2 -18.47 9.93 -25.04
CA ARG A 2 -17.79 8.72 -24.52
C ARG A 2 -17.53 8.93 -23.03
N GLU A 3 -18.40 8.36 -22.22
CA GLU A 3 -18.30 8.34 -20.76
C GLU A 3 -17.13 7.43 -20.35
N GLN A 4 -15.94 8.04 -20.27
CA GLN A 4 -14.76 7.38 -19.74
C GLN A 4 -14.95 7.21 -18.24
N HIS A 5 -15.57 6.11 -17.84
CA HIS A 5 -15.47 5.55 -16.50
C HIS A 5 -13.98 5.25 -16.24
N ARG A 6 -13.25 6.23 -15.70
CA ARG A 6 -11.87 6.09 -15.25
C ARG A 6 -11.86 5.08 -14.10
N LYS A 7 -11.76 3.78 -14.43
CA LYS A 7 -11.49 2.72 -13.45
C LYS A 7 -10.28 3.18 -12.62
N PRO A 8 -10.36 3.18 -11.27
CA PRO A 8 -9.20 3.52 -10.46
C PRO A 8 -8.06 2.58 -10.87
N LYS A 9 -6.91 3.16 -11.22
CA LYS A 9 -5.69 2.44 -11.59
C LYS A 9 -5.49 1.36 -10.52
N ARG A 10 -5.63 0.07 -10.89
CA ARG A 10 -5.53 -1.04 -9.92
C ARG A 10 -4.16 -0.93 -9.26
N LEU A 11 -4.14 -0.48 -8.01
CA LEU A 11 -2.92 -0.49 -7.21
C LEU A 11 -2.46 -1.96 -7.07
N GLY A 12 -1.16 -2.18 -7.01
CA GLY A 12 -0.62 -3.51 -6.74
C GLY A 12 -1.04 -4.00 -5.36
N THR A 13 -1.02 -5.32 -5.13
CA THR A 13 -1.35 -5.91 -3.82
C THR A 13 -0.52 -5.28 -2.70
N THR A 14 0.77 -5.03 -2.95
CA THR A 14 1.69 -4.35 -2.01
C THR A 14 1.20 -2.96 -1.58
N ALA A 15 0.66 -2.17 -2.51
CA ALA A 15 0.12 -0.85 -2.21
C ALA A 15 -1.10 -0.95 -1.28
N TYR A 16 -2.00 -1.91 -1.53
CA TYR A 16 -3.14 -2.17 -0.64
C TYR A 16 -2.69 -2.70 0.73
N THR A 17 -1.60 -3.46 0.80
CA THR A 17 -0.99 -3.87 2.09
C THR A 17 -0.49 -2.66 2.88
N VAL A 18 0.27 -1.75 2.25
CA VAL A 18 0.71 -0.50 2.90
C VAL A 18 -0.50 0.30 3.37
N LEU A 19 -1.54 0.37 2.54
CA LEU A 19 -2.74 1.11 2.85
C LEU A 19 -3.53 0.48 4.02
N GLY A 20 -3.53 -0.85 4.12
CA GLY A 20 -4.03 -1.58 5.30
C GLY A 20 -3.25 -1.27 6.57
N LEU A 21 -1.92 -1.17 6.50
CA LEU A 21 -1.10 -0.75 7.66
C LEU A 21 -1.44 0.67 8.10
N LEU A 22 -1.60 1.60 7.15
CA LEU A 22 -2.02 2.99 7.42
C LEU A 22 -3.45 3.10 7.96
N ALA A 23 -4.30 2.11 7.69
CA ALA A 23 -5.65 2.08 8.26
C ALA A 23 -5.66 1.84 9.77
N LEU A 24 -4.66 1.13 10.30
CA LEU A 24 -4.53 0.83 11.73
C LEU A 24 -4.06 2.05 12.53
N ARG A 25 -3.04 2.74 12.04
CA ARG A 25 -2.48 3.96 12.63
C ARG A 25 -1.58 4.67 11.64
N ASP A 26 -1.16 5.87 12.02
CA ASP A 26 -0.14 6.62 11.29
C ASP A 26 1.25 6.01 11.52
N TRP A 27 2.06 5.97 10.47
CA TRP A 27 3.38 5.34 10.51
C TRP A 27 4.44 6.22 9.88
N THR A 28 5.64 6.23 10.44
CA THR A 28 6.79 6.82 9.75
C THR A 28 7.25 5.95 8.59
N THR A 29 7.98 6.53 7.62
CA THR A 29 8.58 5.76 6.51
C THR A 29 9.38 4.55 7.00
N TYR A 30 10.14 4.72 8.08
CA TYR A 30 10.99 3.66 8.62
C TYR A 30 10.19 2.56 9.31
N GLU A 31 9.15 2.93 10.06
CA GLU A 31 8.28 1.92 10.66
C GLU A 31 7.48 1.16 9.61
N LEU A 32 6.98 1.83 8.55
CA LEU A 32 6.36 1.14 7.42
C LEU A 32 7.32 0.14 6.79
N ALA A 33 8.57 0.54 6.56
CA ALA A 33 9.59 -0.37 6.04
C ALA A 33 9.80 -1.58 6.95
N THR A 34 9.92 -1.34 8.26
CA THR A 34 10.08 -2.39 9.26
C THR A 34 8.86 -3.34 9.31
N GLN A 35 7.64 -2.81 9.25
CA GLN A 35 6.43 -3.65 9.27
C GLN A 35 6.28 -4.46 7.99
N MET A 36 6.64 -3.90 6.84
CA MET A 36 6.63 -4.62 5.57
C MET A 36 7.70 -5.71 5.55
N GLU A 37 8.91 -5.44 6.05
CA GLU A 37 9.95 -6.47 6.19
C GLU A 37 9.52 -7.61 7.14
N ARG A 38 8.82 -7.29 8.24
CA ARG A 38 8.37 -8.30 9.22
C ARG A 38 7.14 -9.10 8.75
N GLY A 39 6.17 -8.44 8.13
CA GLY A 39 4.88 -9.04 7.77
C GLY A 39 4.84 -9.61 6.35
N VAL A 40 5.58 -9.02 5.42
CA VAL A 40 5.49 -9.33 3.98
C VAL A 40 6.64 -10.21 3.49
N SER A 41 7.79 -10.28 4.19
CA SER A 41 8.89 -11.19 3.81
C SER A 41 8.50 -12.67 3.76
N ARG A 42 7.49 -13.07 4.54
CA ARG A 42 6.92 -14.43 4.52
C ARG A 42 5.86 -14.67 3.42
N MET A 43 5.25 -13.61 2.89
CA MET A 43 4.12 -13.71 1.97
C MET A 43 4.45 -13.25 0.53
N TRP A 44 5.47 -12.41 0.33
CA TRP A 44 5.86 -11.88 -0.96
C TRP A 44 7.37 -11.59 -1.02
N SER A 45 8.07 -12.11 -2.04
CA SER A 45 9.45 -11.72 -2.40
C SER A 45 9.52 -10.32 -3.04
N ALA A 46 8.80 -9.34 -2.50
CA ALA A 46 8.88 -7.97 -2.96
C ALA A 46 10.29 -7.41 -2.67
N ALA A 47 10.93 -6.83 -3.69
CA ALA A 47 12.24 -6.22 -3.53
C ALA A 47 12.19 -5.13 -2.43
N PRO A 48 13.13 -5.10 -1.48
CA PRO A 48 13.15 -4.13 -0.37
C PRO A 48 13.01 -2.66 -0.81
N SER A 49 13.48 -2.35 -2.02
CA SER A 49 13.38 -1.01 -2.61
C SER A 49 11.94 -0.56 -2.88
N MET A 50 11.02 -1.47 -3.20
CA MET A 50 9.61 -1.13 -3.50
C MET A 50 8.87 -0.60 -2.27
N VAL A 51 9.27 -1.03 -1.08
CA VAL A 51 8.64 -0.67 0.19
C VAL A 51 8.73 0.83 0.49
N TYR A 52 9.76 1.51 -0.01
CA TYR A 52 9.96 2.95 0.18
C TYR A 52 9.21 3.80 -0.85
N GLU A 53 8.88 3.24 -2.01
CA GLU A 53 8.19 3.94 -3.11
C GLU A 53 6.67 3.82 -3.01
N GLU A 54 6.15 2.71 -2.48
CA GLU A 54 4.70 2.48 -2.33
C GLU A 54 3.97 3.56 -1.51
N PRO A 55 4.46 3.99 -0.32
CA PRO A 55 3.84 5.08 0.42
C PRO A 55 3.79 6.39 -0.38
N LYS A 56 4.82 6.67 -1.19
CA LYS A 56 4.86 7.86 -2.05
C LYS A 56 3.85 7.75 -3.20
N HIS A 57 3.71 6.57 -3.79
CA HIS A 57 2.67 6.29 -4.78
C HIS A 57 1.27 6.49 -4.22
N LEU A 58 0.99 6.00 -3.02
CA LEU A 58 -0.30 6.21 -2.36
C LEU A 58 -0.59 7.69 -2.12
N VAL A 59 0.43 8.47 -1.75
CA VAL A 59 0.30 9.93 -1.63
C VAL A 59 0.05 10.59 -2.99
N ALA A 60 0.79 10.21 -4.04
CA ALA A 60 0.58 10.72 -5.39
C ALA A 60 -0.83 10.42 -5.94
N HIS A 61 -1.43 9.33 -5.47
CA HIS A 61 -2.81 8.94 -5.81
C HIS A 61 -3.88 9.51 -4.86
N GLY A 62 -3.50 10.27 -3.83
CA GLY A 62 -4.43 10.88 -2.86
C GLY A 62 -5.05 9.89 -1.87
N TYR A 63 -4.52 8.67 -1.79
CA TYR A 63 -4.99 7.62 -0.88
C TYR A 63 -4.29 7.67 0.49
N ALA A 64 -3.11 8.28 0.55
CA ALA A 64 -2.41 8.62 1.78
C ALA A 64 -2.01 10.09 1.76
N GLU A 65 -1.73 10.65 2.92
CA GLU A 65 -1.11 11.96 3.07
C GLU A 65 0.21 11.82 3.83
N VAL A 66 1.12 12.76 3.61
CA VAL A 66 2.41 12.80 4.30
C VAL A 66 2.56 14.09 5.06
N ARG A 67 2.88 13.98 6.36
CA ARG A 67 3.19 15.11 7.24
C ARG A 67 4.63 15.01 7.72
N ARG A 68 5.32 16.14 7.76
CA ARG A 68 6.66 16.23 8.35
C ARG A 68 6.53 16.47 9.85
N ALA A 69 6.79 15.44 10.66
CA ALA A 69 6.87 15.57 12.10
C ALA A 69 8.31 15.90 12.51
N ARG A 70 8.48 16.94 13.35
CA ARG A 70 9.78 17.27 13.96
C ARG A 70 9.90 16.55 15.30
N THR A 71 10.25 15.27 15.27
CA THR A 71 10.60 14.53 16.50
C THR A 71 12.11 14.58 16.68
N GLY A 72 12.59 15.58 17.44
CA GLY A 72 14.03 15.79 17.69
C GLY A 72 14.77 16.51 16.56
N ARG A 73 16.04 16.14 16.34
CA ARG A 73 16.97 16.83 15.40
C ARG A 73 16.69 16.59 13.91
N ARG A 74 15.97 15.52 13.54
CA ARG A 74 15.70 15.15 12.13
C ARG A 74 14.20 15.12 11.85
N PRO A 75 13.72 15.76 10.76
CA PRO A 75 12.34 15.65 10.35
C PRO A 75 12.04 14.21 9.90
N LYS A 76 10.92 13.65 10.36
CA LYS A 76 10.41 12.35 9.94
C LYS A 76 9.16 12.54 9.09
N ALA A 77 9.07 11.84 7.97
CA ALA A 77 7.84 11.74 7.21
C ALA A 77 6.91 10.73 7.89
N VAL A 78 5.73 11.19 8.28
CA VAL A 78 4.64 10.39 8.84
C VAL A 78 3.57 10.30 7.76
N TYR A 79 3.16 9.08 7.44
CA TYR A 79 2.09 8.80 6.50
C TYR A 79 0.80 8.49 7.26
N SER A 80 -0.30 9.03 6.77
CA SER A 80 -1.64 8.82 7.30
C SER A 80 -2.59 8.47 6.16
N ILE A 81 -3.57 7.62 6.40
CA ILE A 81 -4.56 7.24 5.38
C ILE A 81 -5.61 8.35 5.20
N THR A 82 -5.97 8.67 3.96
CA THR A 82 -7.04 9.64 3.65
C THR A 82 -8.42 8.96 3.66
N PRO A 83 -9.53 9.73 3.72
CA PRO A 83 -10.86 9.17 3.52
C PRO A 83 -11.02 8.43 2.17
N ALA A 84 -10.38 8.93 1.12
CA ALA A 84 -10.37 8.27 -0.19
C ALA A 84 -9.61 6.94 -0.14
N GLY A 85 -8.48 6.89 0.57
CA GLY A 85 -7.74 5.65 0.82
C GLY A 85 -8.59 4.62 1.54
N ARG A 86 -9.28 5.00 2.64
CA ARG A 86 -10.15 4.09 3.38
C ARG A 86 -11.25 3.46 2.50
N ARG A 87 -11.84 4.26 1.60
CA ARG A 87 -12.83 3.76 0.64
C ARG A 87 -12.22 2.78 -0.36
N ALA A 88 -11.07 3.13 -0.95
CA ALA A 88 -10.36 2.24 -1.87
C ALA A 88 -9.95 0.91 -1.20
N LEU A 89 -9.55 0.94 0.07
CA LEU A 89 -9.26 -0.27 0.85
C LEU A 89 -10.51 -1.13 1.04
N ALA A 90 -11.61 -0.52 1.46
CA ALA A 90 -12.86 -1.22 1.70
C ALA A 90 -13.37 -1.86 0.40
N GLU A 91 -13.35 -1.13 -0.72
CA GLU A 91 -13.70 -1.66 -2.04
C GLU A 91 -12.80 -2.84 -2.43
N TRP A 92 -11.49 -2.75 -2.19
CA TRP A 92 -10.56 -3.84 -2.50
C TRP A 92 -10.77 -5.07 -1.61
N LEU A 93 -11.05 -4.88 -0.31
CA LEU A 93 -11.34 -5.98 0.62
C LEU A 93 -12.68 -6.66 0.35
N GLN A 94 -13.65 -5.93 -0.21
CA GLN A 94 -14.96 -6.45 -0.60
C GLN A 94 -14.93 -7.15 -1.97
N GLN A 95 -13.86 -6.99 -2.75
CA GLN A 95 -13.69 -7.76 -3.98
C GLN A 95 -13.39 -9.22 -3.60
N PRO A 96 -14.15 -10.20 -4.13
CA PRO A 96 -13.78 -11.59 -3.96
C PRO A 96 -12.35 -11.77 -4.46
N GLY A 97 -11.47 -12.24 -3.57
CA GLY A 97 -10.07 -12.47 -3.91
C GLY A 97 -9.99 -13.31 -5.17
N ALA A 98 -9.13 -12.92 -6.12
CA ALA A 98 -8.88 -13.75 -7.28
C ALA A 98 -8.47 -15.15 -6.80
N PRO A 99 -9.00 -16.24 -7.37
CA PRO A 99 -8.58 -17.58 -7.01
C PRO A 99 -7.06 -17.67 -7.14
N PRO A 100 -6.36 -18.36 -6.21
CA PRO A 100 -4.92 -18.51 -6.28
C PRO A 100 -4.56 -19.12 -7.64
N ALA A 101 -3.79 -18.39 -8.45
CA ALA A 101 -3.23 -18.94 -9.67
C ALA A 101 -2.15 -19.95 -9.27
N LEU A 102 -2.51 -21.23 -9.26
CA LEU A 102 -1.56 -22.31 -9.04
C LEU A 102 -0.72 -22.47 -10.31
N GLN A 103 0.49 -21.91 -10.32
CA GLN A 103 1.52 -22.28 -11.30
C GLN A 103 2.36 -23.42 -10.73
N CYS A 104 2.02 -24.65 -11.11
CA CYS A 104 2.90 -25.80 -10.93
C CYS A 104 3.64 -26.05 -12.24
N GLU A 105 4.91 -25.67 -12.32
CA GLU A 105 5.79 -26.01 -13.47
C GLU A 105 6.05 -27.52 -13.59
N ALA A 106 5.80 -28.29 -12.53
CA ALA A 106 5.92 -29.75 -12.51
C ALA A 106 4.80 -30.51 -13.26
N LEU A 107 3.85 -29.78 -13.86
CA LEU A 107 2.72 -30.30 -14.63
C LEU A 107 2.81 -29.97 -16.13
N LEU A 108 3.93 -29.38 -16.58
CA LEU A 108 4.28 -29.17 -17.99
C LEU A 108 5.29 -30.22 -18.44
#